data_AF-A0A437PXC2-F1
#
_entry.id   AF-A0A437PXC2-F1
#
_cell.length_a   1.000
_cell.length_b   1.000
_cell.length_c   1.000
_cell.angle_alpha   90.00
_cell.angle_beta   90.00
_cell.angle_gamma   90.00
#
_symmetry.space_group_name_H-M   'P 1'
#
loop_
_entity.id
_entity.type
_entity.pdbx_description
1 polymer ?
#
loop_
_entity_poly.entity_id
_entity_poly.type
_entity_poly.pdbx_seq_one_letter_code
_entity_poly.pdbx_strand_id
1 'polypeptide(L)'
;MQRKVQLQIRLSESGITIKNQTNESLTQEFISWKNSENVKQILENKFGISPLSIQKLEVEIENSLFLLIPTTYYSTLFLKRFLEISFGKNELDNMEVHSQEVEKEKSQLAFLVSSKWKDYLSFHFPLAKINYHHFIGNQLNQLSKFMRNQFHVWFTNDIAYVILRKNSKLQLVNAFEVKSAIELAFYLHSIRDTFDVNLNKETFTFYGSESLSNEFKNELLKYSIPTNSYEKS
;
A
#
# COMPACT_ATOMS: atom_id res chain seq x y z
N MET A 1 33.43 10.04 10.01
CA MET A 1 32.37 9.93 8.98
C MET A 1 31.06 9.55 9.67
N GLN A 2 30.10 10.47 9.78
CA GLN A 2 28.78 10.12 10.32
C GLN A 2 28.09 9.18 9.31
N ARG A 3 27.65 8.01 9.79
CA ARG A 3 26.84 7.06 9.02
C ARG A 3 25.57 7.78 8.58
N LYS A 4 25.32 7.87 7.28
CA LYS A 4 24.05 8.39 6.76
C LYS A 4 22.95 7.42 7.21
N VAL A 5 22.07 7.87 8.11
CA VAL A 5 20.94 7.06 8.57
C VAL A 5 19.81 7.23 7.57
N GLN A 6 19.40 6.13 6.94
CA GLN A 6 18.21 6.05 6.12
C GLN A 6 17.13 5.34 6.94
N LEU A 7 15.99 5.99 7.12
CA LEU A 7 14.85 5.44 7.84
C LEU A 7 13.72 5.12 6.86
N GLN A 8 13.03 4.00 7.10
CA GLN A 8 11.81 3.66 6.36
C GLN A 8 10.61 3.83 7.28
N ILE A 9 9.62 4.58 6.81
CA ILE A 9 8.35 4.77 7.51
C ILE A 9 7.23 4.34 6.57
N ARG A 10 6.23 3.63 7.10
CA ARG A 10 4.96 3.43 6.43
C ARG A 10 3.89 4.25 7.12
N LEU A 11 3.10 4.98 6.35
CA LEU A 11 1.95 5.76 6.82
C LEU A 11 0.66 5.14 6.29
N SER A 12 -0.32 5.03 7.17
CA SER A 12 -1.67 4.56 6.88
C SER A 12 -2.67 5.36 7.72
N GLU A 13 -3.97 5.19 7.47
CA GLU A 13 -5.01 5.81 8.30
C GLU A 13 -5.01 5.31 9.76
N SER A 14 -4.45 4.13 10.05
CA SER A 14 -4.38 3.59 11.41
C SER A 14 -3.19 4.12 12.21
N GLY A 15 -2.09 4.46 11.53
CA GLY A 15 -0.90 4.98 12.18
C GLY A 15 0.37 4.89 11.34
N ILE A 16 1.48 4.92 12.07
CA ILE A 16 2.85 5.02 11.57
C ILE A 16 3.57 3.72 11.90
N THR A 17 4.11 3.04 10.90
CA THR A 17 5.05 1.94 11.13
C THR A 17 6.45 2.39 10.82
N ILE A 18 7.34 2.36 11.81
CA ILE A 18 8.76 2.67 11.63
C ILE A 18 9.50 1.36 11.42
N LYS A 19 10.32 1.29 10.38
CA LYS A 19 11.19 0.14 10.08
C LYS A 19 12.63 0.63 9.98
N ASN A 20 13.51 -0.05 10.70
CA ASN A 20 14.94 0.14 10.58
C ASN A 20 15.60 -1.21 10.33
N GLN A 21 16.22 -1.34 9.16
CA GLN A 21 16.97 -2.53 8.79
C GLN A 21 18.46 -2.24 8.97
N THR A 22 19.06 -2.92 9.94
CA THR A 22 20.52 -2.97 10.09
C THR A 22 21.03 -4.29 9.50
N ASN A 23 22.34 -4.42 9.30
CA ASN A 23 22.94 -5.65 8.76
C ASN A 23 22.66 -6.90 9.63
N GLU A 24 22.25 -6.72 10.89
CA GLU A 24 22.12 -7.79 11.89
C GLU A 24 20.67 -7.99 12.38
N SER A 25 19.78 -7.01 12.20
CA SER A 25 18.39 -7.11 12.64
C SER A 25 17.43 -6.15 11.92
N LEU A 26 16.18 -6.62 11.75
CA LEU A 26 15.04 -5.77 11.38
C LEU A 26 14.29 -5.39 12.66
N THR A 27 14.25 -4.10 12.97
CA THR A 27 13.41 -3.56 14.04
C THR A 27 12.21 -2.86 13.43
N GLN A 28 11.02 -3.16 13.93
CA GLN A 28 9.75 -2.57 13.48
C GLN A 28 8.90 -2.18 14.68
N GLU A 29 8.26 -1.01 14.61
CA GLU A 29 7.33 -0.52 15.61
C GLU A 29 6.10 0.12 14.94
N PHE A 30 4.90 -0.20 15.42
CA PHE A 30 3.66 0.48 15.02
C PHE A 30 3.23 1.50 16.08
N ILE A 31 2.81 2.67 15.63
CA ILE A 31 2.38 3.79 16.46
C ILE A 31 1.05 4.28 15.93
N SER A 32 -0.03 4.10 16.70
CA SER A 32 -1.33 4.67 16.36
C SER A 32 -1.25 6.19 16.29
N TRP A 33 -2.04 6.83 15.43
CA TRP A 33 -2.07 8.31 15.34
C TRP A 33 -2.31 9.02 16.68
N LYS A 34 -3.10 8.42 17.59
CA LYS A 34 -3.35 8.92 18.95
C LYS A 34 -2.07 9.11 19.79
N ASN A 35 -1.01 8.38 19.47
CA ASN A 35 0.27 8.37 20.17
C ASN A 35 1.41 8.92 19.31
N SER A 36 1.09 9.58 18.19
CA SER A 36 2.08 10.02 17.19
C SER A 36 3.07 11.06 17.71
N GLU A 37 2.73 11.80 18.76
CA GLU A 37 3.64 12.75 19.43
C GLU A 37 4.90 12.07 20.00
N ASN A 38 4.82 10.77 20.34
CA ASN A 38 5.91 10.02 20.96
C ASN A 38 6.95 9.47 19.97
N VAL A 39 6.85 9.75 18.67
CA VAL A 39 7.77 9.21 17.65
C VAL A 39 9.24 9.52 17.97
N LYS A 40 9.53 10.73 18.46
CA LYS A 40 10.91 11.09 18.85
C LYS A 40 11.45 10.17 19.95
N GLN A 41 10.68 9.95 21.02
CA GLN A 41 11.09 9.09 22.13
C GLN A 41 11.25 7.64 21.67
N ILE A 42 10.39 7.16 20.77
CA ILE A 42 10.48 5.81 20.22
C ILE A 42 11.76 5.66 19.39
N LEU A 43 12.08 6.62 18.52
CA LEU A 43 13.31 6.61 17.73
C LEU A 43 14.55 6.59 18.62
N GLU A 44 14.59 7.42 19.66
CA GLU A 44 15.73 7.50 20.57
C GLU A 44 15.85 6.23 21.43
N ASN A 45 14.76 5.75 22.01
CA ASN A 45 14.79 4.65 23.00
C ASN A 45 14.80 3.27 22.35
N LYS A 46 13.99 3.02 21.32
CA LYS A 46 13.88 1.70 20.67
C LYS A 46 14.87 1.52 19.53
N PHE A 47 15.09 2.57 18.75
CA PHE A 47 15.93 2.50 17.56
C PHE A 47 17.34 3.07 17.77
N GLY A 48 17.59 3.80 18.86
CA GLY A 48 18.87 4.46 19.12
C GLY A 48 19.21 5.54 18.08
N ILE A 49 18.20 6.09 17.39
CA ILE A 49 18.37 7.07 16.31
C ILE A 49 17.89 8.43 16.79
N SER A 50 18.76 9.45 16.67
CA SER A 50 18.33 10.83 16.80
C SER A 50 17.59 11.28 15.52
N PRO A 51 16.38 11.87 15.60
CA PRO A 51 15.67 12.33 14.40
C PRO A 51 16.47 13.32 13.55
N LEU A 52 17.33 14.13 14.19
CA LEU A 52 18.18 15.11 13.52
C LEU A 52 19.33 14.50 12.69
N SER A 53 19.67 13.23 12.91
CA SER A 53 20.72 12.54 12.15
C SER A 53 20.20 11.91 10.85
N ILE A 54 18.87 11.88 10.67
CA ILE A 54 18.21 11.29 9.50
C ILE A 54 18.32 12.26 8.33
N GLN A 55 19.10 11.87 7.31
CA GLN A 55 19.28 12.67 6.09
C GLN A 55 18.28 12.28 4.99
N LYS A 56 17.79 11.04 5.02
CA LYS A 56 16.92 10.48 4.00
C LYS A 56 15.81 9.68 4.66
N LEU A 57 14.58 10.01 4.30
CA LEU A 57 13.39 9.33 4.76
C LEU A 57 12.67 8.71 3.56
N GLU A 58 12.51 7.40 3.58
CA GLU A 58 11.68 6.68 2.60
C GLU A 58 10.32 6.42 3.22
N VAL A 59 9.28 7.00 2.64
CA VAL A 59 7.91 6.96 3.15
C VAL A 59 7.07 6.12 2.22
N GLU A 60 6.59 4.99 2.72
CA GLU A 60 5.61 4.16 2.06
C GLU A 60 4.20 4.59 2.47
N ILE A 61 3.39 4.98 1.50
CA ILE A 61 1.99 5.38 1.68
C ILE A 61 1.09 4.16 1.47
N GLU A 62 0.22 3.92 2.44
CA GLU A 62 -0.77 2.84 2.45
C GLU A 62 -2.17 3.47 2.62
N ASN A 63 -2.77 3.86 1.50
CA ASN A 63 -4.17 4.33 1.45
C ASN A 63 -4.88 3.81 0.19
N SER A 64 -6.16 4.09 0.03
CA SER A 64 -6.96 3.69 -1.14
C SER A 64 -6.90 4.69 -2.30
N LEU A 65 -6.34 5.89 -2.06
CA LEU A 65 -6.38 7.03 -2.99
C LEU A 65 -5.23 6.99 -3.99
N PHE A 66 -5.24 5.99 -4.88
CA PHE A 66 -4.27 5.85 -5.96
C PHE A 66 -4.89 5.44 -7.30
N LEU A 67 -4.27 5.85 -8.39
CA LEU A 67 -4.67 5.53 -9.74
C LEU A 67 -3.46 5.05 -10.55
N LEU A 68 -3.56 3.86 -11.13
CA LEU A 68 -2.56 3.35 -12.05
C LEU A 68 -2.91 3.79 -13.48
N ILE A 69 -2.00 4.50 -14.13
CA ILE A 69 -2.19 5.07 -15.46
C ILE A 69 -1.12 4.49 -16.37
N PRO A 70 -1.47 3.81 -17.49
CA PRO A 70 -0.48 3.37 -18.46
C PRO A 70 0.39 4.54 -18.92
N THR A 71 1.69 4.35 -19.05
CA THR A 71 2.65 5.43 -19.37
C THR A 71 2.28 6.15 -20.68
N THR A 72 1.65 5.44 -21.62
CA THR A 72 1.15 6.01 -22.89
C THR A 72 0.05 7.07 -22.72
N TYR A 73 -0.68 7.04 -21.59
CA TYR A 73 -1.76 7.98 -21.26
C TYR A 73 -1.40 8.92 -20.11
N TYR A 74 -0.24 8.72 -19.48
CA TYR A 74 0.19 9.56 -18.38
C TYR A 74 0.61 10.94 -18.88
N SER A 75 -0.04 11.96 -18.35
CA SER A 75 0.30 13.36 -18.59
C SER A 75 0.05 14.17 -17.33
N THR A 76 1.08 14.88 -16.87
CA THR A 76 0.99 15.76 -15.69
C THR A 76 -0.06 16.84 -15.85
N LEU A 77 -0.33 17.27 -17.10
CA LEU A 77 -1.36 18.25 -17.42
C LEU A 77 -2.78 17.75 -17.11
N PHE A 78 -3.06 16.47 -17.35
CA PHE A 78 -4.39 15.88 -17.16
C PHE A 78 -4.53 15.10 -15.85
N LEU A 79 -3.43 14.88 -15.14
CA LEU A 79 -3.38 14.02 -13.96
C LEU A 79 -4.40 14.43 -12.90
N LYS A 80 -4.46 15.72 -12.56
CA LYS A 80 -5.44 16.22 -11.59
C LYS A 80 -6.88 15.89 -12.01
N ARG A 81 -7.19 16.02 -13.29
CA ARG A 81 -8.53 15.72 -13.81
C ARG A 81 -8.87 14.23 -13.71
N PHE A 82 -7.92 13.34 -13.98
CA PHE A 82 -8.13 11.91 -13.78
C PHE A 82 -8.40 11.60 -12.30
N LEU A 83 -7.65 12.20 -11.38
CA LEU A 83 -7.85 12.01 -9.94
C LEU A 83 -9.22 12.55 -9.48
N GLU A 84 -9.64 13.74 -9.96
CA GLU A 84 -10.97 14.29 -9.69
C GLU A 84 -12.10 13.39 -10.17
N ILE A 85 -11.93 12.74 -11.33
CA ILE A 85 -12.93 11.81 -11.87
C ILE A 85 -12.97 10.52 -11.05
N SER A 86 -11.80 10.01 -10.64
CA SER A 86 -11.69 8.75 -9.90
C SER A 86 -12.14 8.85 -8.45
N PHE A 87 -11.82 9.94 -7.76
CA PHE A 87 -12.06 10.09 -6.32
C PHE A 87 -13.10 11.15 -5.97
N GLY A 88 -13.45 12.02 -6.92
CA GLY A 88 -14.26 13.20 -6.64
C GLY A 88 -13.40 14.43 -6.34
N LYS A 89 -13.96 15.61 -6.57
CA LYS A 89 -13.23 16.88 -6.48
C LYS A 89 -12.76 17.21 -5.06
N ASN A 90 -13.59 16.89 -4.07
CA ASN A 90 -13.35 17.26 -2.67
C ASN A 90 -12.27 16.39 -2.01
N GLU A 91 -12.04 15.17 -2.52
CA GLU A 91 -11.00 14.27 -2.00
C GLU A 91 -9.57 14.78 -2.26
N LEU A 92 -9.42 15.79 -3.13
CA LEU A 92 -8.13 16.43 -3.39
C LEU A 92 -7.84 17.59 -2.42
N ASP A 93 -8.82 18.01 -1.62
CA ASP A 93 -8.64 19.10 -0.68
C ASP A 93 -7.69 18.66 0.45
N ASN A 94 -6.62 19.43 0.68
CA ASN A 94 -5.54 19.09 1.63
C ASN A 94 -4.78 17.78 1.30
N MET A 95 -4.79 17.39 0.03
CA MET A 95 -3.99 16.30 -0.49
C MET A 95 -2.98 16.82 -1.51
N GLU A 96 -1.81 16.20 -1.53
CA GLU A 96 -0.81 16.43 -2.56
C GLU A 96 -0.67 15.22 -3.47
N VAL A 97 -0.53 15.48 -4.77
CA VAL A 97 -0.40 14.45 -5.79
C VAL A 97 1.06 14.05 -5.92
N HIS A 98 1.33 12.77 -5.71
CA HIS A 98 2.62 12.15 -5.97
C HIS A 98 2.47 11.08 -7.06
N SER A 99 3.58 10.72 -7.70
CA SER A 99 3.62 9.67 -8.72
C SER A 99 4.85 8.81 -8.56
N GLN A 100 4.71 7.52 -8.84
CA GLN A 100 5.83 6.58 -8.92
C GLN A 100 5.71 5.68 -10.14
N GLU A 101 6.85 5.35 -10.73
CA GLU A 101 6.88 4.48 -11.90
C GLU A 101 6.72 3.01 -11.49
N VAL A 102 5.89 2.30 -12.24
CA VAL A 102 5.69 0.86 -12.15
C VAL A 102 6.21 0.25 -13.46
N GLU A 103 7.53 0.14 -13.56
CA GLU A 103 8.25 -0.23 -14.79
C GLU A 103 7.74 -1.55 -15.38
N LYS A 104 7.50 -2.56 -14.53
CA LYS A 104 7.02 -3.88 -14.96
C LYS A 104 5.69 -3.82 -15.71
N GLU A 105 4.86 -2.83 -15.38
CA GLU A 105 3.52 -2.63 -15.95
C GLU A 105 3.49 -1.47 -16.94
N LYS A 106 4.63 -0.85 -17.26
CA LYS A 106 4.74 0.33 -18.14
C LYS A 106 3.68 1.37 -17.78
N SER A 107 3.59 1.68 -16.50
CA SER A 107 2.55 2.53 -15.93
C SER A 107 3.14 3.48 -14.90
N GLN A 108 2.46 4.60 -14.69
CA GLN A 108 2.69 5.54 -13.60
C GLN A 108 1.57 5.38 -12.58
N LEU A 109 1.91 5.13 -11.33
CA LEU A 109 0.97 5.11 -10.22
C LEU A 109 0.94 6.49 -9.58
N ALA A 110 -0.17 7.20 -9.75
CA ALA A 110 -0.42 8.45 -9.05
C ALA A 110 -1.15 8.16 -7.74
N PHE A 111 -0.81 8.86 -6.67
CA PHE A 111 -1.41 8.65 -5.35
C PHE A 111 -1.44 9.95 -4.56
N LEU A 112 -2.41 10.04 -3.64
CA LEU A 112 -2.61 11.21 -2.79
C LEU A 112 -1.91 11.03 -1.45
N VAL A 113 -1.26 12.10 -0.99
CA VAL A 113 -0.64 12.17 0.33
C VAL A 113 -1.25 13.32 1.10
N SER A 114 -1.78 13.05 2.28
CA SER A 114 -2.37 14.09 3.14
C SER A 114 -1.34 15.14 3.54
N SER A 115 -1.68 16.42 3.39
CA SER A 115 -0.84 17.53 3.87
C SER A 115 -0.52 17.38 5.36
N LYS A 116 -1.46 16.87 6.17
CA LYS A 116 -1.23 16.59 7.60
C LYS A 116 -0.06 15.64 7.83
N TRP A 117 0.05 14.59 7.01
CA TRP A 117 1.14 13.63 7.12
C TRP A 117 2.47 14.25 6.72
N LYS A 118 2.47 15.11 5.70
CA LYS A 118 3.66 15.82 5.27
C LYS A 118 4.13 16.80 6.33
N ASP A 119 3.24 17.63 6.87
CA ASP A 119 3.52 18.57 7.96
C ASP A 119 4.09 17.84 9.17
N TYR A 120 3.49 16.71 9.53
CA TYR A 120 3.95 15.84 10.60
C TYR A 120 5.38 15.33 10.36
N LEU A 121 5.67 14.78 9.16
CA LEU A 121 7.00 14.28 8.83
C LEU A 121 8.03 15.41 8.78
N SER A 122 7.69 16.56 8.21
CA SER A 122 8.55 17.73 8.16
C SER A 122 8.85 18.30 9.55
N PHE A 123 7.89 18.24 10.48
CA PHE A 123 8.09 18.64 11.87
C PHE A 123 9.07 17.71 12.60
N HIS A 124 8.89 16.39 12.46
CA HIS A 124 9.73 15.41 13.16
C HIS A 124 11.09 15.15 12.49
N PHE A 125 11.21 15.37 11.18
CA PHE A 125 12.41 15.11 10.38
C PHE A 125 12.81 16.33 9.53
N PRO A 126 13.08 17.50 10.14
CA PRO A 126 13.23 18.76 9.41
C PRO A 126 14.43 18.81 8.46
N LEU A 127 15.44 17.96 8.66
CA LEU A 127 16.64 17.90 7.82
C LEU A 127 16.61 16.76 6.80
N ALA A 128 15.57 15.91 6.82
CA ALA A 128 15.50 14.74 5.96
C ALA A 128 14.96 15.11 4.58
N LYS A 129 15.61 14.60 3.52
CA LYS A 129 14.97 14.53 2.20
C LYS A 129 13.95 13.39 2.22
N ILE A 130 12.68 13.75 2.08
CA ILE A 130 11.56 12.81 2.12
C ILE A 130 11.20 12.36 0.70
N ASN A 131 11.21 11.04 0.49
CA ASN A 131 10.77 10.40 -0.75
C ASN A 131 9.51 9.58 -0.47
N TYR A 132 8.47 9.79 -1.25
CA TYR A 132 7.19 9.10 -1.10
C TYR A 132 7.03 8.03 -2.17
N HIS A 133 6.63 6.85 -1.75
CA HIS A 133 6.28 5.72 -2.59
C HIS A 133 4.97 5.14 -2.10
N HIS A 134 4.14 4.61 -2.97
CA HIS A 134 2.92 3.95 -2.56
C HIS A 134 3.12 2.43 -2.46
N PHE A 135 2.58 1.83 -1.42
CA PHE A 135 2.69 0.40 -1.11
C PHE A 135 2.42 -0.49 -2.33
N ILE A 136 1.34 -0.20 -3.08
CA ILE A 136 0.95 -1.01 -4.23
C ILE A 136 1.88 -0.92 -5.43
N GLY A 137 2.53 0.20 -5.71
CA GLY A 137 3.50 0.20 -6.82
C GLY A 137 4.75 -0.61 -6.47
N ASN A 138 5.14 -0.64 -5.18
CA ASN A 138 6.18 -1.57 -4.71
C ASN A 138 5.75 -3.02 -4.92
N GLN A 139 4.50 -3.37 -4.55
CA GLN A 139 3.98 -4.73 -4.77
C GLN A 139 3.92 -5.11 -6.25
N LEU A 140 3.43 -4.22 -7.12
CA LEU A 140 3.38 -4.45 -8.56
C LEU A 140 4.77 -4.68 -9.17
N ASN A 141 5.77 -3.92 -8.72
CA ASN A 141 7.16 -4.10 -9.15
C ASN A 141 7.80 -5.37 -8.59
N GLN A 142 7.29 -5.96 -7.50
CA GLN A 142 7.81 -7.19 -6.92
C GLN A 142 7.13 -8.46 -7.47
N LEU A 143 5.85 -8.38 -7.82
CA LEU A 143 5.10 -9.51 -8.36
C LEU A 143 5.77 -10.08 -9.62
N SER A 144 5.89 -11.41 -9.64
CA SER A 144 6.34 -12.16 -10.81
C SER A 144 5.21 -12.24 -11.85
N LYS A 145 5.58 -12.39 -13.12
CA LYS A 145 4.60 -12.67 -14.18
C LYS A 145 4.11 -14.10 -14.01
N PHE A 146 2.80 -14.26 -13.84
CA PHE A 146 2.15 -15.56 -13.77
C PHE A 146 1.35 -15.82 -15.05
N MET A 147 1.53 -17.02 -15.63
CA MET A 147 0.88 -17.41 -16.88
C MET A 147 -0.63 -17.66 -16.72
N ARG A 148 -1.11 -17.90 -15.49
CA ARG A 148 -2.53 -18.16 -15.17
C ARG A 148 -3.20 -16.90 -14.63
N ASN A 149 -4.53 -16.93 -14.56
CA ASN A 149 -5.31 -15.86 -13.96
C ASN A 149 -5.13 -15.89 -12.45
N GLN A 150 -4.84 -14.74 -11.86
CA GLN A 150 -4.54 -14.65 -10.44
C GLN A 150 -5.01 -13.31 -9.84
N PHE A 151 -5.75 -13.42 -8.76
CA PHE A 151 -6.01 -12.37 -7.78
C PHE A 151 -4.89 -12.38 -6.75
N HIS A 152 -4.23 -11.24 -6.59
CA HIS A 152 -3.39 -10.97 -5.44
C HIS A 152 -4.13 -9.98 -4.55
N VAL A 153 -4.41 -10.38 -3.32
CA VAL A 153 -5.20 -9.58 -2.36
C VAL A 153 -4.34 -9.29 -1.15
N TRP A 154 -4.01 -8.02 -0.92
CA TRP A 154 -3.44 -7.57 0.35
C TRP A 154 -4.56 -6.99 1.20
N PHE A 155 -4.70 -7.50 2.42
CA PHE A 155 -5.69 -6.99 3.36
C PHE A 155 -4.99 -6.40 4.58
N THR A 156 -5.30 -5.14 4.88
CA THR A 156 -4.59 -4.32 5.87
C THR A 156 -5.46 -3.14 6.26
N ASN A 157 -5.64 -2.89 7.56
CA ASN A 157 -6.40 -1.74 8.09
C ASN A 157 -7.77 -1.54 7.40
N ASP A 158 -8.57 -2.59 7.24
CA ASP A 158 -9.89 -2.56 6.57
C ASP A 158 -9.84 -2.15 5.09
N ILE A 159 -8.66 -2.16 4.46
CA ILE A 159 -8.47 -1.93 3.03
C ILE A 159 -8.03 -3.24 2.38
N ALA A 160 -8.78 -3.64 1.34
CA ALA A 160 -8.42 -4.73 0.46
C ALA A 160 -7.83 -4.17 -0.85
N TYR A 161 -6.53 -4.32 -1.04
CA TYR A 161 -5.88 -4.07 -2.31
C TYR A 161 -5.97 -5.30 -3.20
N VAL A 162 -6.70 -5.19 -4.29
CA VAL A 162 -6.96 -6.28 -5.23
C VAL A 162 -6.24 -6.01 -6.54
N ILE A 163 -5.39 -6.96 -6.91
CA ILE A 163 -4.67 -6.97 -8.19
C ILE A 163 -5.13 -8.19 -8.97
N LEU A 164 -5.71 -7.98 -10.15
CA LEU A 164 -6.04 -9.06 -11.07
C LEU A 164 -5.03 -9.10 -12.21
N ARG A 165 -4.39 -10.26 -12.40
CA ARG A 165 -3.68 -10.61 -13.63
C ARG A 165 -4.45 -11.66 -14.41
N LYS A 166 -4.59 -11.46 -15.71
CA LYS A 166 -5.15 -12.42 -16.68
C LYS A 166 -4.11 -12.66 -17.76
N ASN A 167 -3.71 -13.92 -17.98
CA ASN A 167 -2.69 -14.29 -18.97
C ASN A 167 -1.39 -13.44 -18.89
N SER A 168 -0.78 -13.35 -17.71
CA SER A 168 0.41 -12.51 -17.44
C SER A 168 0.24 -10.99 -17.59
N LYS A 169 -0.95 -10.50 -17.97
CA LYS A 169 -1.21 -9.06 -18.09
C LYS A 169 -2.00 -8.56 -16.90
N LEU A 170 -1.61 -7.39 -16.40
CA LEU A 170 -2.42 -6.69 -15.42
C LEU A 170 -3.77 -6.28 -16.04
N GLN A 171 -4.86 -6.53 -15.32
CA GLN A 171 -6.22 -6.18 -15.73
C GLN A 171 -6.84 -5.16 -14.78
N LEU A 172 -6.56 -5.29 -13.49
CA LEU A 172 -7.10 -4.41 -12.45
C LEU A 172 -6.08 -4.25 -11.32
N VAL A 173 -6.01 -3.03 -10.79
CA VAL A 173 -5.42 -2.72 -9.49
C VAL A 173 -6.37 -1.73 -8.84
N ASN A 174 -6.96 -2.10 -7.72
CA ASN A 174 -7.81 -1.18 -6.97
C ASN A 174 -7.75 -1.47 -5.47
N ALA A 175 -8.14 -0.49 -4.67
CA ALA A 175 -8.37 -0.65 -3.25
C ALA A 175 -9.85 -0.53 -2.94
N PHE A 176 -10.30 -1.32 -1.97
CA PHE A 176 -11.67 -1.30 -1.47
C PHE A 176 -11.64 -1.18 0.04
N GLU A 177 -12.42 -0.26 0.58
CA GLU A 177 -12.76 -0.30 2.01
C GLU A 177 -13.68 -1.50 2.26
N VAL A 178 -13.32 -2.29 3.25
CA VAL A 178 -13.93 -3.59 3.54
C VAL A 178 -14.08 -3.71 5.03
N LYS A 179 -15.32 -3.69 5.50
CA LYS A 179 -15.68 -3.83 6.91
C LYS A 179 -16.09 -5.27 7.27
N SER A 180 -16.33 -6.11 6.26
CA SER A 180 -16.79 -7.48 6.45
C SER A 180 -16.36 -8.42 5.33
N ALA A 181 -16.36 -9.72 5.60
CA ALA A 181 -16.01 -10.72 4.60
C ALA A 181 -16.99 -10.75 3.41
N ILE A 182 -18.27 -10.47 3.64
CA ILE A 182 -19.27 -10.42 2.57
C ILE A 182 -19.02 -9.27 1.60
N GLU A 183 -18.57 -8.11 2.08
CA GLU A 183 -18.19 -6.98 1.22
C GLU A 183 -17.01 -7.34 0.32
N LEU A 184 -15.96 -7.94 0.89
CA LEU A 184 -14.83 -8.41 0.09
C LEU A 184 -15.25 -9.45 -0.93
N ALA A 185 -16.06 -10.44 -0.53
CA ALA A 185 -16.58 -11.45 -1.45
C ALA A 185 -17.40 -10.83 -2.58
N PHE A 186 -18.23 -9.82 -2.28
CA PHE A 186 -18.98 -9.07 -3.29
C PHE A 186 -18.06 -8.39 -4.30
N TYR A 187 -17.02 -7.68 -3.85
CA TYR A 187 -16.05 -7.06 -4.76
C TYR A 187 -15.32 -8.10 -5.63
N LEU A 188 -14.87 -9.20 -5.03
CA LEU A 188 -14.15 -10.25 -5.74
C LEU A 188 -15.02 -10.95 -6.79
N HIS A 189 -16.29 -11.25 -6.48
CA HIS A 189 -17.24 -11.81 -7.45
C HIS A 189 -17.61 -10.81 -8.55
N SER A 190 -17.73 -9.52 -8.22
CA SER A 190 -17.98 -8.48 -9.22
C SER A 190 -16.82 -8.36 -10.22
N ILE A 191 -15.58 -8.42 -9.73
CA ILE A 191 -14.39 -8.44 -10.58
C ILE A 191 -14.33 -9.74 -11.39
N ARG A 192 -14.63 -10.89 -10.77
CA ARG A 192 -14.72 -12.19 -11.45
C ARG A 192 -15.64 -12.12 -12.68
N ASP A 193 -16.84 -11.60 -12.49
CA ASP A 193 -17.87 -11.54 -13.53
C ASP A 193 -17.50 -10.53 -14.62
N THR A 194 -16.95 -9.37 -14.23
CA THR A 194 -16.51 -8.32 -15.16
C THR A 194 -15.39 -8.80 -16.08
N PHE A 195 -14.43 -9.56 -15.54
CA PHE A 195 -13.25 -9.98 -16.28
C PHE A 195 -13.29 -11.43 -16.77
N ASP A 196 -14.41 -12.13 -16.56
CA ASP A 196 -14.61 -13.53 -16.95
C ASP A 196 -13.44 -14.42 -16.50
N VAL A 197 -13.31 -14.58 -15.18
CA VAL A 197 -12.26 -15.37 -14.54
C VAL A 197 -12.90 -16.47 -13.71
N ASN A 198 -12.41 -17.71 -13.83
CA ASN A 198 -12.86 -18.79 -12.94
C ASN A 198 -12.17 -18.67 -11.58
N LEU A 199 -12.95 -18.72 -10.49
CA LEU A 199 -12.40 -18.75 -9.14
C LEU A 199 -12.09 -20.19 -8.74
N ASN A 200 -10.82 -20.48 -8.51
CA ASN A 200 -10.36 -21.72 -7.90
C ASN A 200 -9.26 -21.43 -6.88
N LYS A 201 -8.80 -22.47 -6.17
CA LYS A 201 -7.78 -22.35 -5.12
C LYS A 201 -6.45 -21.77 -5.60
N GLU A 202 -6.11 -21.94 -6.88
CA GLU A 202 -4.89 -21.41 -7.48
C GLU A 202 -5.07 -19.97 -7.97
N THR A 203 -6.32 -19.48 -8.02
CA THR A 203 -6.63 -18.14 -8.50
C THR A 203 -6.35 -17.07 -7.44
N PHE A 204 -6.34 -17.40 -6.15
CA PHE A 204 -6.16 -16.41 -5.09
C PHE A 204 -4.85 -16.57 -4.35
N THR A 205 -4.15 -15.45 -4.17
CA THR A 205 -3.08 -15.33 -3.19
C THR A 205 -3.37 -14.16 -2.27
N PHE A 206 -3.51 -14.45 -0.98
CA PHE A 206 -3.71 -13.44 0.06
C PHE A 206 -2.38 -13.10 0.75
N TYR A 207 -2.17 -11.83 1.07
CA TYR A 207 -0.95 -11.30 1.70
C TYR A 207 -1.30 -10.33 2.85
N GLY A 208 -0.41 -10.16 3.84
CA GLY A 208 -0.59 -9.26 5.00
C GLY A 208 -0.09 -9.87 6.32
N SER A 209 0.20 -9.04 7.34
CA SER A 209 0.99 -9.44 8.53
C SER A 209 0.27 -10.35 9.52
N GLU A 210 -1.03 -10.54 9.40
CA GLU A 210 -1.78 -11.61 10.04
C GLU A 210 -2.80 -12.02 9.00
N SER A 211 -2.52 -13.07 8.23
CA SER A 211 -3.45 -13.58 7.21
C SER A 211 -4.84 -13.61 7.82
N LEU A 212 -5.80 -12.87 7.23
CA LEU A 212 -7.23 -12.81 7.56
C LEU A 212 -7.58 -13.73 8.75
N SER A 213 -8.06 -13.18 9.87
CA SER A 213 -8.41 -14.00 11.04
C SER A 213 -9.11 -15.29 10.59
N ASN A 214 -8.85 -16.42 11.23
CA ASN A 214 -9.43 -17.69 10.77
C ASN A 214 -10.95 -17.60 10.62
N GLU A 215 -11.59 -16.79 11.45
CA GLU A 215 -12.99 -16.37 11.30
C GLU A 215 -13.27 -15.70 9.95
N PHE A 216 -12.57 -14.63 9.60
CA PHE A 216 -12.73 -13.93 8.33
C PHE A 216 -12.47 -14.85 7.11
N LYS A 217 -11.45 -15.71 7.17
CA LYS A 217 -11.22 -16.73 6.12
C LYS A 217 -12.40 -17.70 6.00
N ASN A 218 -12.88 -18.20 7.13
CA ASN A 218 -14.01 -19.12 7.16
C ASN A 218 -15.28 -18.45 6.62
N GLU A 219 -15.47 -17.15 6.87
CA GLU A 219 -16.57 -16.39 6.26
C GLU A 219 -16.41 -16.26 4.74
N LEU A 220 -15.23 -15.92 4.24
CA LEU A 220 -14.97 -15.88 2.79
C LEU A 220 -15.24 -17.24 2.11
N LEU A 221 -14.92 -18.35 2.78
CA LEU A 221 -15.24 -19.69 2.28
C LEU A 221 -16.75 -19.93 2.15
N LYS A 222 -17.59 -19.40 3.07
CA LYS A 222 -19.06 -19.47 2.94
C LYS A 222 -19.55 -18.78 1.66
N TYR A 223 -18.82 -17.77 1.19
CA TYR A 223 -19.10 -17.05 -0.04
C TYR A 223 -18.32 -17.58 -1.26
N SER A 224 -17.78 -18.79 -1.19
CA SER A 224 -17.03 -19.43 -2.29
C SER A 224 -15.78 -18.67 -2.74
N ILE A 225 -15.11 -17.95 -1.82
CA ILE A 225 -13.79 -17.34 -2.05
C ILE A 225 -12.72 -18.24 -1.42
N PRO A 226 -11.88 -18.93 -2.21
CA PRO A 226 -10.83 -19.79 -1.68
C PRO A 226 -9.73 -18.99 -0.98
N THR A 227 -9.41 -19.33 0.27
CA THR A 227 -8.35 -18.66 1.04
C THR A 227 -7.20 -19.63 1.35
N ASN A 228 -6.27 -19.82 0.40
CA ASN A 228 -5.00 -20.47 0.72
C ASN A 228 -3.99 -19.41 1.17
N SER A 229 -3.42 -19.57 2.38
CA SER A 229 -2.26 -18.78 2.81
C SER A 229 -1.00 -19.36 2.17
N TYR A 230 -0.32 -18.57 1.34
CA TYR A 230 1.07 -18.84 1.01
C TYR A 230 1.91 -18.40 2.20
N GLU A 231 2.28 -19.33 3.08
CA GLU A 231 3.40 -19.13 3.99
C GLU A 231 4.68 -19.16 3.13
N LYS A 232 5.34 -18.02 2.96
CA LYS A 232 6.73 -18.03 2.46
C LYS A 232 7.58 -18.64 3.57
N SER A 233 7.99 -19.90 3.38
CA SER A 233 9.19 -20.49 4.00
C SER A 233 10.44 -19.76 3.55
#